data_AF-A0A962CIP1-F1
#
_entry.id   AF-A0A962CIP1-F1
#
_cell.length_a   1.000
_cell.length_b   1.000
_cell.length_c   1.000
_cell.angle_alpha   90.00
_cell.angle_beta   90.00
_cell.angle_gamma   90.00
#
_symmetry.space_group_name_H-M   'P 1'
#
loop_
_entity.id
_entity.type
_entity.pdbx_description
1 polymer ?
#
loop_
_entity_poly.entity_id
_entity_poly.type
_entity_poly.pdbx_seq_one_letter_code
_entity_poly.pdbx_strand_id
1 'polypeptide(L)' 'MAPNATIYKIELQLSDMDRHYYATHALTLARHPSETDERMMVR' A
#
# COMPACT_ATOMS: atom_id res chain seq x y z
N MET A 1 -15.01 10.90 9.36
CA MET A 1 -13.55 11.02 9.57
C MET A 1 -13.13 9.85 10.46
N ALA A 2 -12.16 9.03 10.03
CA ALA A 2 -11.80 7.80 10.73
C ALA A 2 -10.91 8.10 11.96
N PRO A 3 -11.37 7.86 13.20
CA PRO A 3 -10.67 8.39 14.37
C PRO A 3 -9.35 7.69 14.75
N ASN A 4 -9.05 6.48 14.23
CA ASN A 4 -7.94 5.64 14.69
C ASN A 4 -7.31 4.78 13.58
N ALA A 5 -7.09 5.35 12.39
CA ALA A 5 -6.46 4.59 11.31
C ALA A 5 -4.99 4.25 11.65
N THR A 6 -4.57 3.01 11.39
CA THR A 6 -3.17 2.61 11.50
C THR A 6 -2.42 3.04 10.24
N ILE A 7 -1.31 3.75 10.39
CA ILE A 7 -0.51 4.20 9.25
C ILE A 7 0.58 3.18 8.92
N TYR A 8 0.59 2.73 7.67
CA TYR A 8 1.62 1.86 7.09
C TYR A 8 2.44 2.66 6.09
N LYS A 9 3.76 2.56 6.20
CA LYS A 9 4.71 3.06 5.20
C LYS A 9 5.25 1.86 4.44
N ILE A 10 5.14 1.90 3.12
CA ILE A 10 5.50 0.79 2.24
C ILE A 10 6.48 1.34 1.21
N GLU A 11 7.60 0.64 1.04
CA GLU A 11 8.49 0.86 -0.10
C GLU A 11 8.26 -0.29 -1.08
N LEU A 12 7.68 0.03 -2.24
CA LEU A 12 7.37 -0.93 -3.29
C LEU A 12 8.39 -0.79 -4.42
N GLN A 13 9.21 -1.81 -4.61
CA GLN A 13 10.08 -1.93 -5.77
C GLN A 13 9.38 -2.78 -6.82
N LEU A 14 9.12 -2.20 -8.00
CA LEU A 14 8.40 -2.85 -9.07
C LEU A 14 9.32 -3.05 -10.27
N SER A 15 9.38 -4.28 -10.76
CA SER A 15 10.11 -4.68 -11.97
C SER A 15 9.13 -5.40 -12.90
N ASP A 16 8.34 -4.63 -13.63
CA ASP A 16 7.38 -5.13 -14.61
C ASP A 16 8.06 -5.22 -15.98
N MET A 17 8.40 -6.44 -16.39
CA MET A 17 9.09 -6.70 -17.66
C MET A 17 8.16 -6.55 -18.87
N ASP A 18 6.87 -6.82 -18.72
CA ASP A 18 5.89 -6.78 -19.81
C ASP A 18 5.65 -5.32 -20.25
N ARG A 19 5.63 -4.41 -19.28
CA ARG A 19 5.49 -2.96 -19.53
C ARG A 19 6.83 -2.23 -19.55
N HIS A 20 7.94 -2.93 -19.34
CA HIS A 20 9.28 -2.36 -19.13
C HIS A 20 9.30 -1.25 -18.07
N TYR A 21 8.49 -1.40 -17.02
CA TYR A 21 8.35 -0.40 -15.97
C TYR A 21 9.13 -0.83 -14.73
N TYR A 22 10.12 0.00 -14.39
CA TYR A 22 11.02 -0.23 -13.27
C TYR A 22 11.03 1.02 -12.39
N ALA A 23 10.47 0.91 -11.18
CA ALA A 23 10.36 2.04 -10.29
C ALA A 23 10.31 1.62 -8.82
N THR A 24 10.67 2.56 -7.96
CA THR A 24 10.50 2.45 -6.51
C THR A 24 9.45 3.48 -6.06
N HIS A 25 8.46 3.02 -5.32
CA HIS A 25 7.37 3.84 -4.80
C HIS A 25 7.36 3.84 -3.28
N ALA A 26 7.51 5.02 -2.68
CA ALA A 26 7.25 5.22 -1.27
C ALA A 26 5.77 5.55 -1.07
N LEU A 27 5.00 4.57 -0.59
CA LEU A 27 3.57 4.67 -0.37
C LEU A 27 3.27 4.82 1.12
N THR A 28 2.23 5.58 1.45
CA THR A 28 1.69 5.68 2.82
C THR A 28 0.22 5.35 2.78
N LEU A 29 -0.17 4.26 3.46
CA LEU A 29 -1.55 3.80 3.54
C LEU A 29 -2.07 4.00 4.96
N ALA A 30 -3.28 4.55 5.07
CA ALA A 30 -4.03 4.54 6.31
C ALA A 30 -5.02 3.37 6.28
N ARG A 31 -4.86 2.43 7.20
CA ARG A 31 -5.77 1.29 7.39
C ARG A 31 -6.87 1.67 8.35
N HIS A 32 -8.13 1.61 7.90
CA HIS A 32 -9.27 1.86 8.78
C HIS A 32 -9.38 0.75 9.85
N PRO A 33 -9.87 1.01 11.08
CA PRO A 33 -10.06 -0.05 12.09
C PRO A 33 -10.95 -1.22 11.65
N SER A 34 -11.85 -1.00 10.69
CA SER A 34 -12.70 -2.05 10.12
C SER A 34 -12.11 -2.73 8.87
N GLU A 35 -10.93 -2.31 8.42
CA GLU A 35 -10.24 -2.88 7.26
C GLU A 35 -9.33 -4.01 7.74
N THR A 36 -9.51 -5.20 7.16
CA THR A 36 -8.65 -6.35 7.44
C THR A 36 -7.30 -6.20 6.76
N ASP A 37 -6.27 -6.89 7.28
CA ASP A 37 -4.94 -6.88 6.66
C ASP A 37 -4.96 -7.40 5.22
N GLU A 38 -5.70 -8.48 4.96
CA GLU A 38 -5.87 -9.03 3.61
C GLU A 38 -6.46 -8.00 2.65
N ARG A 39 -7.49 -7.26 3.08
CA ARG A 39 -8.10 -6.21 2.26
C ARG A 39 -7.13 -5.05 2.01
N MET A 40 -6.33 -4.68 3.00
CA MET A 40 -5.31 -3.65 2.83
C MET A 40 -4.22 -4.08 1.84
N MET A 41 -3.78 -5.34 1.88
CA MET A 41 -2.73 -5.86 0.99
C MET A 41 -3.15 -5.98 -0.49
N VAL A 42 -4.46 -6.01 -0.77
CA VAL A 42 -5.01 -6.07 -2.13
C VAL A 42 -5.16 -4.68 -2.78
N ARG A 43 -5.05 -3.60 -2.00
CA ARG A 43 -5.17 -2.22 -2.52
C ARG A 43 -3.95 -1.79 -3.32
#